data_AF-X0T9F2-F1
#
_entry.id   AF-X0T9F2-F1
#
_cell.length_a   1.000
_cell.length_b   1.000
_cell.length_c   1.000
_cell.angle_alpha   90.00
_cell.angle_beta   90.00
_cell.angle_gamma   90.00
#
_symmetry.space_group_name_H-M   'P 1'
#
loop_
_entity.id
_entity.type
_entity.pdbx_description
1 polymer ?
#
loop_
_entity_poly.entity_id
_entity_poly.type
_entity_poly.pdbx_seq_one_letter_code
_entity_poly.pdbx_strand_id
1 'polypeptide(L)'
;IFEHRELEDIINEAKKPDFKGLQCSISELNKIDPFKPGRLIVLGGRPAHGKTNTSLSWMNDFCSQGYSVLYFSLEMTDVELMRRIGLSTKYDTIRNW
;
A
#
# COMPACT_ATOMS: atom_id res chain seq x y z
N ILE A 1 7.05 37.82 -23.12
CA ILE A 1 7.88 36.59 -22.95
C ILE A 1 8.18 36.31 -21.48
N PHE A 2 8.25 37.31 -20.58
CA PHE A 2 8.55 37.12 -19.16
C PHE A 2 7.36 36.70 -18.26
N GLU A 3 6.10 36.92 -18.67
CA GLU A 3 4.91 36.63 -17.83
C GLU A 3 4.42 35.17 -17.92
N HIS A 4 4.67 34.47 -19.03
CA HIS A 4 4.20 33.10 -19.21
C HIS A 4 4.92 32.08 -18.32
N ARG A 5 6.17 32.35 -17.94
CA ARG A 5 6.99 31.41 -17.16
C ARG A 5 6.47 31.26 -15.72
N GLU A 6 6.06 32.34 -15.07
CA GLU A 6 5.50 32.27 -13.71
C GLU A 6 4.15 31.55 -13.66
N LEU A 7 3.30 31.77 -14.67
CA LEU A 7 2.01 31.06 -14.78
C LEU A 7 2.21 29.56 -15.02
N GLU A 8 3.18 29.17 -15.85
CA GLU A 8 3.52 27.76 -16.07
C GLU A 8 4.05 27.08 -14.82
N ASP A 9 4.86 27.78 -14.01
CA ASP A 9 5.40 27.28 -12.75
C ASP A 9 4.28 27.10 -11.71
N ILE A 10 3.35 28.06 -11.58
CA ILE A 10 2.18 27.95 -10.70
C ILE A 10 1.26 26.80 -11.13
N ILE A 11 1.03 26.62 -12.43
CA ILE A 11 0.23 25.51 -12.96
C ILE A 11 0.93 24.17 -12.71
N ASN A 12 2.25 24.09 -12.86
CA ASN A 12 3.01 22.89 -12.56
C ASN A 12 3.05 22.58 -11.06
N GLU A 13 3.06 23.61 -10.21
CA GLU A 13 3.01 23.45 -8.76
C GLU A 13 1.63 22.99 -8.29
N ALA A 14 0.56 23.49 -8.91
CA ALA A 14 -0.80 22.98 -8.73
C ALA A 14 -1.01 21.57 -9.31
N LYS A 15 -0.22 21.18 -10.32
CA LYS A 15 -0.18 19.82 -10.87
C LYS A 15 0.73 18.87 -10.09
N LYS A 16 1.46 19.33 -9.07
CA LYS A 16 2.20 18.41 -8.20
C LYS A 16 1.20 17.38 -7.67
N PRO A 17 1.43 16.08 -7.92
CA PRO A 17 0.48 15.07 -7.51
C PRO A 17 0.29 15.21 -6.01
N ASP A 18 -0.97 15.39 -5.62
CA ASP A 18 -1.44 15.33 -4.23
C ASP A 18 -0.72 14.17 -3.55
N PHE A 19 -0.19 14.40 -2.34
CA PHE A 19 0.73 13.49 -1.66
C PHE A 19 0.31 12.03 -1.88
N LYS A 20 1.10 11.30 -2.68
CA LYS A 20 0.80 9.92 -3.05
C LYS A 20 1.20 9.05 -1.86
N GLY A 21 0.28 8.92 -0.90
CA GLY A 21 0.43 8.06 0.26
C GLY A 21 0.67 6.60 -0.14
N LEU A 22 0.86 5.73 0.86
CA LEU A 22 1.04 4.29 0.63
C LEU A 22 -0.13 3.74 -0.19
N GLN A 23 0.18 2.97 -1.23
CA GLN A 23 -0.81 2.40 -2.14
C GLN A 23 -1.04 0.94 -1.81
N CYS A 24 -2.29 0.52 -1.65
CA CYS A 24 -2.63 -0.89 -1.52
C CYS A 24 -2.96 -1.51 -2.88
N SER A 25 -3.08 -2.83 -2.94
CA SER A 25 -3.49 -3.61 -4.12
C SER A 25 -4.89 -3.27 -4.64
N ILE A 26 -5.72 -2.55 -3.88
CA ILE A 26 -7.06 -2.13 -4.28
C ILE A 26 -7.00 -0.71 -4.84
N SER A 27 -6.92 -0.59 -6.17
CA SER A 27 -6.78 0.70 -6.86
C SER A 27 -7.88 1.71 -6.52
N GLU A 28 -9.12 1.24 -6.38
CA GLU A 28 -10.25 2.11 -6.05
C GLU A 28 -10.17 2.67 -4.63
N LEU A 29 -9.66 1.88 -3.67
CA LEU A 29 -9.48 2.35 -2.30
C LEU A 29 -8.45 3.48 -2.23
N ASN A 30 -7.36 3.36 -3.01
CA ASN A 30 -6.32 4.39 -3.07
C ASN A 30 -6.81 5.73 -3.63
N LYS A 31 -7.83 5.72 -4.50
CA LYS A 31 -8.45 6.93 -5.04
C LYS A 31 -9.36 7.61 -4.02
N ILE A 32 -10.03 6.83 -3.18
CA ILE A 32 -11.01 7.32 -2.20
C ILE A 32 -10.29 7.88 -0.97
N ASP A 33 -9.37 7.12 -0.37
CA ASP A 33 -8.60 7.54 0.81
C ASP A 33 -7.21 6.89 0.78
N PRO A 34 -6.19 7.59 0.25
CA PRO A 34 -4.82 7.06 0.25
C PRO A 34 -4.27 6.99 1.67
N PHE A 35 -3.40 6.02 1.93
CA PHE A 35 -2.80 5.82 3.25
C PHE A 35 -1.77 6.93 3.55
N LYS A 36 -2.19 7.95 4.29
CA LYS A 36 -1.35 9.09 4.70
C LYS A 36 -0.71 8.86 6.08
N PRO A 37 0.49 9.41 6.34
CA PRO A 37 1.11 9.40 7.67
C PRO A 37 0.19 9.99 8.75
N GLY A 38 0.24 9.42 9.96
CA GLY A 38 -0.55 9.89 11.11
C GLY A 38 -2.01 9.43 11.14
N ARG A 39 -2.46 8.60 10.19
CA ARG A 39 -3.83 8.04 10.20
C ARG A 39 -3.88 6.68 10.89
N LEU A 40 -4.94 6.46 11.66
CA LEU A 40 -5.33 5.14 12.15
C LEU A 40 -6.43 4.57 11.24
N ILE A 41 -6.16 3.41 10.65
CA ILE A 41 -7.09 2.70 9.76
C ILE A 41 -7.44 1.36 10.40
N VAL A 42 -8.73 1.03 10.45
CA VAL A 42 -9.25 -0.19 11.07
C VAL A 42 -9.82 -1.12 9.98
N LEU A 43 -9.24 -2.31 9.84
CA LEU A 43 -9.75 -3.35 8.94
C LEU A 43 -10.69 -4.29 9.70
N GLY A 44 -12.00 -4.05 9.57
CA GLY A 44 -13.05 -4.86 10.17
C GLY A 44 -13.64 -5.93 9.23
N GLY A 45 -14.23 -6.99 9.78
CA GLY A 45 -14.86 -8.07 9.02
C GLY A 45 -15.17 -9.31 9.87
N ARG A 46 -16.06 -10.19 9.41
CA ARG A 46 -16.43 -11.43 10.12
C ARG A 46 -15.29 -12.46 10.09
N PRO A 47 -15.27 -13.46 10.98
CA PRO A 47 -14.34 -14.59 10.88
C PRO A 47 -14.39 -15.21 9.47
N ALA A 48 -13.25 -15.69 8.97
CA ALA A 48 -13.08 -16.24 7.62
C ALA A 48 -13.28 -15.27 6.41
N HIS A 49 -13.57 -13.98 6.61
CA HIS A 49 -13.69 -12.99 5.51
C HIS A 49 -12.34 -12.45 5.00
N GLY A 50 -11.23 -13.17 5.24
CA GLY A 50 -9.95 -12.80 4.65
C GLY A 50 -9.22 -11.60 5.25
N LYS A 51 -9.66 -11.03 6.39
CA LYS A 51 -9.00 -9.87 7.04
C LYS A 51 -7.47 -10.00 7.12
N THR A 52 -6.98 -11.13 7.63
CA THR A 52 -5.55 -11.40 7.77
C THR A 52 -4.85 -11.50 6.42
N ASN A 53 -5.50 -12.10 5.41
CA ASN A 53 -4.91 -12.21 4.09
C ASN A 53 -4.84 -10.84 3.40
N THR A 54 -5.87 -10.01 3.57
CA THR A 54 -5.88 -8.63 3.06
C THR A 54 -4.79 -7.78 3.71
N SER A 55 -4.61 -7.86 5.04
CA SER A 55 -3.54 -7.11 5.72
C SER A 55 -2.14 -7.57 5.29
N LEU A 56 -1.94 -8.87 5.08
CA LEU A 56 -0.68 -9.41 4.57
C LEU A 56 -0.41 -8.98 3.12
N SER A 57 -1.45 -8.94 2.26
CA SER A 57 -1.32 -8.45 0.89
C SER A 57 -0.90 -6.99 0.86
N TRP A 58 -1.55 -6.15 1.66
CA TRP A 58 -1.21 -4.72 1.77
C TRP A 58 0.20 -4.50 2.32
N MET A 59 0.60 -5.27 3.34
CA MET A 59 1.97 -5.26 3.84
C MET A 59 2.97 -5.52 2.71
N ASN A 60 2.71 -6.53 1.86
CA ASN A 60 3.58 -6.84 0.74
C ASN A 60 3.61 -5.71 -0.32
N ASP A 61 2.47 -5.08 -0.60
CA ASP A 61 2.40 -3.92 -1.50
C ASP A 61 3.23 -2.75 -0.98
N PHE A 62 3.16 -2.48 0.33
CA PHE A 62 3.90 -1.41 0.99
C PHE A 62 5.41 -1.70 1.00
N CYS A 63 5.80 -2.94 1.31
CA CYS A 63 7.19 -3.38 1.20
C CYS A 63 7.72 -3.26 -0.24
N SER A 64 6.90 -3.62 -1.23
CA SER A 64 7.24 -3.51 -2.67
C SER A 64 7.43 -2.06 -3.12
N GLN A 65 6.85 -1.09 -2.41
CA GLN A 65 7.07 0.35 -2.62
C GLN A 65 8.30 0.89 -1.89
N GLY A 66 9.07 0.05 -1.20
CA GLY A 66 10.29 0.41 -0.48
C GLY A 66 10.07 0.84 0.98
N TYR A 67 8.86 0.69 1.52
CA TYR A 67 8.59 1.04 2.92
C TYR A 67 8.88 -0.12 3.87
N SER A 68 9.42 0.19 5.04
CA SER A 68 9.55 -0.79 6.12
C SER A 68 8.21 -0.94 6.85
N VAL A 69 7.73 -2.17 6.98
CA VAL A 69 6.46 -2.47 7.66
C VAL A 69 6.72 -3.36 8.88
N LEU A 70 6.16 -2.96 10.03
CA LEU A 70 6.16 -3.75 11.25
C LEU A 70 4.80 -4.44 11.39
N TYR A 71 4.81 -5.77 11.49
CA TYR A 71 3.59 -6.58 11.60
C TYR A 71 3.53 -7.26 12.96
N PHE A 72 2.47 -7.00 13.71
CA PHE A 72 2.19 -7.68 14.99
C PHE A 72 1.12 -8.75 14.77
N SER A 73 1.47 -10.01 15.04
CA SER A 73 0.53 -11.12 15.06
C SER A 73 0.31 -11.58 16.50
N LEU A 74 -0.93 -11.55 16.98
CA LEU A 74 -1.30 -12.05 18.31
C LEU A 74 -2.05 -13.39 18.26
N GLU A 75 -2.60 -13.74 17.10
CA GLU A 75 -3.41 -14.95 16.92
C GLU A 75 -2.63 -16.07 16.22
N MET A 76 -1.80 -15.71 15.23
CA MET A 76 -1.07 -16.67 14.41
C MET A 76 0.42 -16.71 14.77
N THR A 77 0.98 -17.92 14.75
CA THR A 77 2.43 -18.12 14.91
C THR A 77 3.22 -17.55 13.73
N ASP A 78 4.49 -17.23 13.97
CA ASP A 78 5.38 -16.69 12.95
C ASP A 78 5.53 -17.64 11.73
N VAL A 79 5.54 -18.95 11.97
CA VAL A 79 5.64 -19.96 10.90
C VAL A 79 4.41 -19.93 10.01
N GLU A 80 3.22 -19.84 10.59
CA GLU A 80 1.97 -19.78 9.83
C GLU A 80 1.86 -18.46 9.05
N LEU A 81 2.28 -17.36 9.68
CA LEU A 81 2.34 -16.04 9.04
C LEU A 81 3.28 -16.06 7.82
N MET A 82 4.51 -16.55 7.99
CA MET A 82 5.51 -16.64 6.92
C MET A 82 5.04 -17.53 5.77
N ARG A 83 4.36 -18.65 6.06
CA ARG A 83 3.75 -19.48 5.02
C ARG A 83 2.73 -18.69 4.18
N ARG A 84 1.88 -17.88 4.82
CA ARG A 84 0.90 -17.06 4.09
C ARG A 84 1.56 -15.95 3.29
N ILE A 85 2.60 -15.32 3.83
CA ILE A 85 3.39 -14.32 3.10
C ILE A 85 4.03 -14.97 1.87
N GLY A 86 4.67 -16.12 2.01
CA GLY A 86 5.28 -16.85 0.90
C GLY A 86 4.28 -17.20 -0.21
N LEU A 87 3.07 -17.60 0.15
CA LEU A 87 1.99 -17.89 -0.81
C LEU A 87 1.38 -16.64 -1.44
N SER A 88 1.29 -15.54 -0.69
CA SER A 88 0.75 -14.25 -1.15
C SER A 88 1.76 -13.43 -1.95
N THR A 89 3.05 -13.75 -1.86
CA THR A 89 4.08 -13.16 -2.71
C THR A 89 3.70 -13.50 -4.14
N LYS A 90 3.60 -12.47 -5.00
CA LYS A 90 3.16 -12.64 -6.40
C LYS A 90 3.90 -13.86 -6.97
N TYR A 91 3.14 -14.88 -7.37
CA TYR A 91 3.61 -16.17 -7.92
C TYR A 91 4.47 -16.03 -9.20
N ASP A 92 4.82 -14.79 -9.57
CA ASP A 92 5.40 -14.36 -10.83
C ASP A 92 6.94 -14.28 -10.78
N THR A 93 7.56 -14.21 -9.60
CA THR A 93 9.02 -14.09 -9.49
C THR A 93 9.75 -15.44 -9.55
N ILE A 94 9.08 -16.56 -9.28
CA ILE A 94 9.71 -17.89 -9.12
C ILE A 94 9.71 -18.71 -10.42
N ARG A 95 9.28 -18.14 -11.56
CA ARG A 95 9.23 -18.81 -12.87
C ARG A 95 10.09 -18.17 -13.96
N ASN A 96 10.96 -17.22 -13.59
CA ASN A 96 11.93 -16.58 -14.47
C ASN A 96 13.38 -16.96 -14.09
N TRP A 97 13.63 -18.25 -13.85
CA TRP A 97 14.94 -18.89 -13.86
C TRP A 97 14.84 -20.20 -14.64
#